data_AF-G4YUS6-F1
#
_entry.id   AF-G4YUS6-F1
#
_cell.length_a   1.000
_cell.length_b   1.000
_cell.length_c   1.000
_cell.angle_alpha   90.00
_cell.angle_beta   90.00
_cell.angle_gamma   90.00
#
_symmetry.space_group_name_H-M   'P 1'
#
loop_
_entity.id
_entity.type
_entity.pdbx_description
1 polymer ?
#
loop_
_entity_poly.entity_id
_entity_poly.type
_entity_poly.pdbx_seq_one_letter_code
_entity_poly.pdbx_strand_id
1 'polypeptide(L)'
;PTGAACIKISDILGWTSELSGDFSFGGQADQLPAVPGIFVDGVGPVPVPSWKERAQRLIEKCTMSPFGHNMDTKMDENVRKSWELQSDQVQFKNPLWKAGIEKMAVTIADRLGYKDIPL
;
A
#
# COMPACT_ATOMS: atom_id res chain seq x y z
N PRO A 1 8.82 -7.60 -38.19
CA PRO A 1 9.90 -7.18 -39.11
C PRO A 1 10.99 -8.27 -39.17
N THR A 2 11.76 -8.35 -40.26
CA THR A 2 12.79 -9.38 -40.45
C THR A 2 14.08 -8.71 -40.91
N GLY A 3 15.23 -9.19 -40.44
CA GLY A 3 16.56 -8.67 -40.81
C GLY A 3 17.26 -7.86 -39.71
N ALA A 4 18.43 -7.31 -40.04
CA ALA A 4 19.36 -6.67 -39.09
C ALA A 4 18.76 -5.51 -38.28
N ALA A 5 17.78 -4.79 -38.83
CA ALA A 5 17.06 -3.73 -38.10
C ALA A 5 16.19 -4.29 -36.97
N CYS A 6 15.63 -5.48 -37.15
CA CYS A 6 14.80 -6.13 -36.14
C CYS A 6 15.63 -6.67 -34.97
N ILE A 7 16.83 -7.17 -35.27
CA ILE A 7 17.82 -7.58 -34.26
C ILE A 7 18.23 -6.37 -33.43
N LYS A 8 18.59 -5.23 -34.06
CA LYS A 8 18.92 -3.99 -33.34
C LYS A 8 17.80 -3.49 -32.44
N ILE A 9 16.55 -3.54 -32.90
CA ILE A 9 15.39 -3.16 -32.07
C ILE A 9 15.23 -4.14 -30.90
N SER A 10 15.37 -5.43 -31.14
CA SER A 10 15.31 -6.46 -30.08
C SER A 10 16.42 -6.29 -29.05
N ASP A 11 17.63 -5.95 -29.48
CA ASP A 11 18.77 -5.69 -28.59
C ASP A 11 18.52 -4.45 -27.73
N ILE A 12 18.03 -3.35 -28.33
CA ILE A 12 17.67 -2.12 -27.60
C ILE A 12 16.56 -2.40 -26.58
N LEU A 13 15.52 -3.16 -26.96
CA LEU A 13 14.42 -3.52 -26.07
C LEU A 13 14.84 -4.54 -24.99
N GLY A 14 15.80 -5.41 -25.28
CA GLY A 14 16.39 -6.33 -24.31
C GLY A 14 17.16 -5.56 -23.22
N TRP A 15 17.90 -4.53 -23.60
CA TRP A 15 18.65 -3.68 -22.65
C TRP A 15 17.73 -2.84 -21.76
N THR A 16 16.57 -2.41 -22.27
CA THR A 16 15.57 -1.75 -21.41
C THR A 16 15.04 -2.63 -20.29
N SER A 17 15.16 -3.96 -20.38
CA SER A 17 14.75 -4.85 -19.29
C SER A 17 15.71 -4.80 -18.08
N GLU A 18 17.00 -4.52 -18.30
CA GLU A 18 18.00 -4.42 -17.21
C GLU A 18 17.94 -3.06 -16.47
N LEU A 19 17.34 -2.05 -17.12
CA LEU A 19 17.05 -0.73 -16.53
C LEU A 19 15.62 -0.60 -16.01
N SER A 20 14.77 -1.59 -16.30
CA SER A 20 13.37 -1.59 -15.89
C SER A 20 13.30 -2.08 -14.44
N GLY A 21 12.69 -1.28 -13.57
CA GLY A 21 12.29 -1.76 -12.26
C GLY A 21 11.42 -3.02 -12.36
N ASP A 22 11.36 -3.76 -11.26
CA ASP A 22 10.43 -4.86 -11.05
C ASP A 22 8.99 -4.41 -11.33
N PHE A 23 8.24 -5.20 -12.10
CA PHE A 23 6.80 -4.97 -12.28
C PHE A 23 6.03 -5.14 -10.96
N SER A 24 6.44 -6.10 -10.13
CA SER A 24 5.96 -6.27 -8.76
C SER A 24 7.00 -7.02 -7.93
N PHE A 25 7.00 -6.78 -6.63
CA PHE A 25 7.81 -7.56 -5.69
C PHE A 25 7.13 -7.65 -4.32
N GLY A 26 7.57 -8.62 -3.53
CA GLY A 26 7.09 -8.82 -2.17
C GLY A 26 8.16 -9.44 -1.28
N GLY A 27 7.81 -9.62 -0.01
CA GLY A 27 8.69 -10.17 1.01
C GLY A 27 8.20 -9.82 2.40
N GLN A 28 8.89 -10.32 3.42
CA GLN A 28 8.60 -9.98 4.81
C GLN A 28 9.08 -8.54 5.10
N ALA A 29 8.25 -7.76 5.78
CA ALA A 29 8.57 -6.39 6.17
C ALA A 29 9.35 -6.36 7.49
N ASP A 30 10.54 -6.96 7.53
CA ASP A 30 11.38 -7.06 8.74
C ASP A 30 11.83 -5.71 9.31
N GLN A 31 11.70 -4.64 8.52
CA GLN A 31 12.00 -3.28 8.92
C GLN A 31 10.90 -2.65 9.78
N LEU A 32 9.72 -3.28 9.85
CA LEU A 32 8.57 -2.78 10.59
C LEU A 32 8.40 -3.54 11.91
N PRO A 33 8.28 -2.85 13.06
CA PRO A 33 8.01 -3.51 14.33
C PRO A 33 6.60 -4.11 14.31
N ALA A 34 6.39 -5.26 14.95
CA ALA A 34 5.10 -5.96 14.91
C ALA A 34 3.87 -5.11 15.34
N VAL A 35 4.08 -4.10 16.20
CA VAL A 35 3.02 -3.22 16.69
C VAL A 35 3.14 -1.81 16.10
N PRO A 36 2.25 -1.41 15.18
CA PRO A 36 2.27 -0.07 14.56
C PRO A 36 1.89 1.08 15.51
N GLY A 37 1.26 0.77 16.65
CA GLY A 37 0.76 1.78 17.58
C GLY A 37 -0.40 2.60 16.99
N ILE A 38 -1.36 1.92 16.35
CA ILE A 38 -2.53 2.57 15.73
C ILE A 38 -3.34 3.29 16.80
N PHE A 39 -3.73 4.51 16.52
CA PHE A 39 -4.59 5.34 17.35
C PHE A 39 -5.64 6.01 16.48
N VAL A 40 -6.90 5.97 16.92
CA VAL A 40 -8.02 6.57 16.21
C VAL A 40 -8.66 7.65 17.07
N ASP A 41 -8.86 8.85 16.50
CA ASP A 41 -9.46 9.96 17.23
C ASP A 41 -10.89 9.65 17.66
N GLY A 42 -11.18 9.88 18.95
CA GLY A 42 -12.46 9.51 19.57
C GLY A 42 -12.62 8.02 19.93
N VAL A 43 -11.67 7.13 19.57
CA VAL A 43 -11.66 5.71 19.98
C VAL A 43 -10.47 5.39 20.90
N GLY A 44 -9.32 6.03 20.65
CA GLY A 44 -8.07 5.80 21.36
C GLY A 44 -7.18 4.74 20.68
N PRO A 45 -6.26 4.10 21.43
CA PRO A 45 -5.36 3.08 20.89
C PRO A 45 -6.13 1.86 20.36
N VAL A 46 -5.71 1.34 19.21
CA VAL A 46 -6.28 0.16 18.55
C VAL A 46 -5.29 -1.00 18.62
N PRO A 47 -5.46 -1.93 19.58
CA PRO A 47 -4.58 -3.09 19.70
C PRO A 47 -4.88 -4.13 18.62
N VAL A 48 -3.85 -4.88 18.24
CA VAL A 48 -3.95 -6.08 17.40
C VAL A 48 -3.47 -7.30 18.18
N PRO A 49 -4.22 -8.43 18.22
CA PRO A 49 -5.55 -8.60 17.64
C PRO A 49 -6.63 -7.80 18.40
N SER A 50 -7.62 -7.28 17.66
CA SER A 50 -8.75 -6.54 18.23
C SER A 50 -9.89 -7.48 18.65
N TRP A 51 -10.67 -7.08 19.67
CA TRP A 51 -11.86 -7.81 20.13
C TRP A 51 -13.17 -7.07 19.80
N LYS A 52 -14.31 -7.74 19.98
CA LYS A 52 -15.63 -7.29 19.50
C LYS A 52 -16.02 -5.90 19.97
N GLU A 53 -15.91 -5.60 21.26
CA GLU A 53 -16.26 -4.30 21.82
C GLU A 53 -15.40 -3.17 21.25
N ARG A 54 -14.12 -3.43 20.97
CA ARG A 54 -13.23 -2.45 20.34
C ARG A 54 -13.58 -2.25 18.87
N ALA A 55 -13.84 -3.33 18.15
CA ALA A 55 -14.27 -3.28 16.75
C ALA A 55 -15.58 -2.49 16.59
N GLN A 56 -16.54 -2.65 17.50
CA GLN A 56 -17.79 -1.90 17.46
C GLN A 56 -17.58 -0.38 17.60
N ARG A 57 -16.70 0.04 18.51
CA ARG A 57 -16.35 1.47 18.66
C ARG A 57 -15.66 2.05 17.43
N LEU A 58 -14.88 1.23 16.70
CA LEU A 58 -14.31 1.65 15.43
C LEU A 58 -15.38 1.80 14.37
N ILE A 59 -16.30 0.83 14.25
CA ILE A 59 -17.42 0.87 13.30
C ILE A 59 -18.27 2.14 13.50
N GLU A 60 -18.50 2.57 14.75
CA GLU A 60 -19.21 3.82 15.07
C GLU A 60 -18.54 5.10 14.53
N LYS A 61 -17.25 5.04 14.18
CA LYS A 61 -16.50 6.13 13.54
C LYS A 61 -16.32 5.95 12.04
N CYS A 62 -16.48 4.74 11.54
CA CYS A 62 -16.28 4.41 10.14
C CYS A 62 -17.53 4.69 9.29
N THR A 63 -17.32 4.73 7.98
CA THR A 63 -18.38 4.62 6.97
C THR A 63 -18.30 3.27 6.29
N MET A 64 -19.38 2.84 5.64
CA MET A 64 -19.31 1.66 4.78
C MET A 64 -18.30 1.91 3.65
N SER A 65 -17.46 0.93 3.35
CA SER A 65 -16.46 1.06 2.30
C SER A 65 -17.09 0.80 0.94
N PRO A 66 -16.98 1.73 -0.03
CA PRO A 66 -17.46 1.48 -1.38
C PRO A 66 -16.54 0.51 -2.11
N PHE A 67 -16.99 0.10 -3.30
CA PHE A 67 -16.18 -0.70 -4.21
C PHE A 67 -16.30 -0.16 -5.63
N GLY A 68 -15.22 -0.34 -6.40
CA GLY A 68 -15.20 0.00 -7.81
C GLY A 68 -16.01 -1.01 -8.63
N HIS A 69 -16.86 -0.52 -9.51
CA HIS A 69 -17.63 -1.32 -10.46
C HIS A 69 -17.58 -0.66 -11.84
N ASN A 70 -16.67 -1.12 -12.70
CA ASN A 70 -16.28 -0.44 -13.94
C ASN A 70 -15.76 0.98 -13.64
N MET A 71 -16.46 2.00 -14.13
CA MET A 71 -16.12 3.42 -13.91
C MET A 71 -16.90 4.04 -12.74
N ASP A 72 -17.76 3.26 -12.07
CA ASP A 72 -18.59 3.73 -10.97
C ASP A 72 -18.00 3.33 -9.61
N THR A 73 -18.27 4.14 -8.58
CA THR A 73 -18.06 3.78 -7.17
C THR A 73 -19.42 3.47 -6.56
N LYS A 74 -19.63 2.23 -6.12
CA LYS A 74 -20.93 1.73 -5.63
C LYS A 74 -20.84 1.20 -4.20
N MET A 75 -22.01 1.10 -3.56
CA MET A 75 -22.19 0.54 -2.22
C MET A 75 -23.04 -0.73 -2.32
N ASP A 76 -22.48 -1.87 -1.94
CA ASP A 76 -23.18 -3.17 -1.91
C ASP A 76 -22.50 -4.09 -0.89
N GLU A 77 -23.22 -4.39 0.18
CA GLU A 77 -22.73 -5.28 1.24
C GLU A 77 -22.61 -6.74 0.80
N ASN A 78 -23.26 -7.16 -0.29
CA ASN A 78 -23.07 -8.50 -0.83
C ASN A 78 -21.71 -8.65 -1.51
N VAL A 79 -21.13 -7.54 -1.98
CA VAL A 79 -19.79 -7.49 -2.57
C VAL A 79 -18.74 -7.17 -1.51
N ARG A 80 -18.99 -6.18 -0.64
CA ARG A 80 -18.00 -5.68 0.31
C ARG A 80 -18.60 -5.41 1.69
N LYS A 81 -18.37 -6.34 2.62
CA LYS A 81 -18.72 -6.20 4.05
C LYS A 81 -17.56 -5.59 4.85
N SER A 82 -17.14 -4.40 4.49
CA SER A 82 -16.04 -3.70 5.18
C SER A 82 -16.38 -2.26 5.48
N TRP A 83 -15.73 -1.74 6.51
CA TRP A 83 -15.83 -0.37 6.96
C TRP A 83 -14.52 0.35 6.64
N GLU A 84 -14.59 1.64 6.35
CA GLU A 84 -13.43 2.50 6.13
C GLU A 84 -13.48 3.74 7.01
N LEU A 85 -12.29 4.28 7.30
CA LEU A 85 -12.10 5.47 8.10
C LEU A 85 -11.26 6.46 7.30
N GLN A 86 -11.51 7.76 7.47
CA GLN A 86 -10.71 8.79 6.81
C GLN A 86 -9.28 8.79 7.36
N SER A 87 -8.30 9.10 6.51
CA SER A 87 -6.89 8.99 6.85
C SER A 87 -6.45 9.98 7.94
N ASP A 88 -7.10 11.13 8.03
CA ASP A 88 -6.87 12.17 9.04
C ASP A 88 -7.30 11.73 10.44
N GLN A 89 -8.14 10.70 10.56
CA GLN A 89 -8.60 10.14 11.84
C GLN A 89 -7.67 9.04 12.39
N VAL A 90 -6.69 8.58 11.62
CA VAL A 90 -5.78 7.49 11.97
C VAL A 90 -4.36 7.99 12.17
N GLN A 91 -3.76 7.61 13.30
CA GLN A 91 -2.39 7.95 13.63
C GLN A 91 -1.57 6.68 13.92
N PHE A 92 -0.31 6.69 13.49
CA PHE A 92 0.69 5.69 13.85
C PHE A 92 1.60 6.27 14.92
N LYS A 93 1.38 5.89 16.18
CA LYS A 93 2.12 6.46 17.32
C LYS A 93 3.44 5.75 17.62
N ASN A 94 3.76 4.66 16.93
CA ASN A 94 5.07 4.04 17.04
C ASN A 94 6.08 4.76 16.10
N PRO A 95 7.06 5.52 16.62
CA PRO A 95 8.02 6.24 15.78
C PRO A 95 8.91 5.30 14.94
N LEU A 96 9.14 4.06 15.41
CA LEU A 96 9.88 3.06 14.65
C LEU A 96 9.10 2.59 13.41
N TRP A 97 7.77 2.65 13.46
CA TRP A 97 6.94 2.35 12.29
C TRP A 97 7.13 3.41 11.21
N LYS A 98 7.13 4.69 11.59
CA LYS A 98 7.40 5.80 10.65
C LYS A 98 8.77 5.64 9.99
N ALA A 99 9.82 5.43 10.78
CA ALA A 99 11.17 5.23 10.26
C ALA A 99 11.28 3.99 9.34
N GLY A 100 10.59 2.91 9.68
CA GLY A 100 10.54 1.70 8.84
C GLY A 100 9.85 1.95 7.50
N ILE A 101 8.72 2.66 7.49
CA ILE A 101 8.01 3.03 6.24
C ILE A 101 8.88 3.93 5.36
N GLU A 102 9.55 4.93 5.93
CA GLU A 102 10.45 5.83 5.19
C GLU A 102 11.60 5.05 4.53
N LYS A 103 12.21 4.10 5.26
CA LYS A 103 13.26 3.24 4.71
C LYS A 103 12.74 2.31 3.61
N MET A 104 11.56 1.71 3.81
CA MET A 104 10.93 0.85 2.82
C MET A 104 10.54 1.63 1.56
N ALA A 105 10.10 2.88 1.67
CA ALA A 105 9.76 3.73 0.53
C ALA A 105 10.93 3.88 -0.44
N VAL A 106 12.17 4.02 0.08
CA VAL A 106 13.39 4.06 -0.75
C VAL A 106 13.60 2.74 -1.50
N THR A 107 13.48 1.60 -0.81
CA THR A 107 13.58 0.28 -1.45
C THR A 107 12.48 0.08 -2.49
N ILE A 108 11.25 0.53 -2.20
CA ILE A 108 10.13 0.43 -3.13
C ILE A 108 10.39 1.28 -4.38
N ALA A 109 10.81 2.53 -4.21
CA ALA A 109 11.14 3.39 -5.32
C ALA A 109 12.26 2.80 -6.18
N ASP A 110 13.35 2.32 -5.57
CA ASP A 110 14.47 1.70 -6.29
C ASP A 110 14.02 0.47 -7.08
N ARG A 111 13.30 -0.45 -6.43
CA ARG A 111 12.82 -1.69 -7.08
C ARG A 111 11.79 -1.43 -8.17
N LEU A 112 10.93 -0.43 -8.03
CA LEU A 112 9.97 -0.07 -9.09
C LEU A 112 10.57 0.83 -10.18
N GLY A 113 11.86 1.16 -10.12
CA GLY A 113 12.54 1.98 -11.14
C GLY A 113 12.33 3.49 -11.00
N TYR A 114 11.98 3.96 -9.81
CA TYR A 114 11.71 5.37 -9.47
C TYR A 114 12.78 6.00 -8.56
N LYS A 115 13.98 5.42 -8.48
CA LYS A 115 15.07 5.83 -7.56
C LYS A 115 15.38 7.34 -7.57
N ASP A 116 15.32 7.96 -8.75
CA ASP A 116 15.70 9.36 -8.96
C ASP A 116 14.50 10.32 -9.08
N ILE A 117 13.29 9.86 -8.76
CA ILE A 117 12.09 10.71 -8.72
C ILE A 117 11.95 11.31 -7.33
N PRO A 118 11.95 12.65 -7.18
CA PRO A 118 11.65 13.30 -5.92
C PRO A 118 10.25 12.92 -5.44
N LEU A 119 10.13 12.49 -4.17
CA LEU A 119 8.85 12.25 -3.49
C LEU A 119 8.26 13.56 -2.93
#